data_AF-A0AAE0KVR7-F1
#
_entry.id   AF-A0AAE0KVR7-F1
#
_cell.length_a   1.000
_cell.length_b   1.000
_cell.length_c   1.000
_cell.angle_alpha   90.00
_cell.angle_beta   90.00
_cell.angle_gamma   90.00
#
_symmetry.space_group_name_H-M   'P 1'
#
loop_
_entity.id
_entity.type
_entity.pdbx_description
1 polymer ?
#
loop_
_entity_poly.entity_id
_entity_poly.type
_entity_poly.pdbx_seq_one_letter_code
_entity_poly.pdbx_strand_id
1 'polypeptide(L)'
;GDISGTVNVSEEWLEHLSVVLVSSETPDMAEKSMPLSYSRLFHFSELPFGKYIVRLECSLSQRSYIYDQEEKEVALEGPHVHLEPMTFTAEMRSDKNPDFQQSSMAPVIFTLISVACIAYLDQIREWRSGMAGMLKKKEELSENEWTSNTNAHQAAPKAPRKPGSKRAK
;
A
#
# COMPACT_ATOMS: atom_id res chain seq x y z
N GLY A 1 19.25 20.30 -51.12
CA GLY A 1 18.34 21.09 -50.29
C GLY A 1 18.56 20.72 -48.84
N ASP A 2 17.92 21.46 -47.96
CA ASP A 2 18.13 21.36 -46.53
C ASP A 2 16.80 21.11 -45.82
N ILE A 3 16.79 20.26 -44.79
CA ILE A 3 15.62 19.99 -43.94
C ILE A 3 15.96 20.41 -42.51
N SER A 4 15.15 21.28 -41.93
CA SER A 4 15.31 21.71 -40.54
C SER A 4 14.01 21.59 -39.76
N GLY A 5 14.12 21.57 -38.44
CA GLY A 5 12.95 21.56 -37.58
C GLY A 5 13.31 21.65 -36.10
N THR A 6 12.28 21.58 -35.28
CA THR A 6 12.39 21.61 -33.82
C THR A 6 11.75 20.35 -33.23
N VAL A 7 12.19 19.98 -32.03
CA VAL A 7 11.59 18.90 -31.25
C VAL A 7 11.09 19.45 -29.92
N ASN A 8 9.80 19.28 -29.65
CA ASN A 8 9.20 19.58 -28.38
C ASN A 8 9.32 18.36 -27.46
N VAL A 9 10.25 18.45 -26.51
CA VAL A 9 10.55 17.37 -25.57
C VAL A 9 11.01 17.93 -24.22
N SER A 10 10.72 17.19 -23.15
CA SER A 10 11.24 17.44 -21.81
C SER A 10 12.76 17.27 -21.75
N GLU A 11 13.44 18.06 -20.94
CA GLU A 11 14.91 18.05 -20.86
C GLU A 11 15.49 16.71 -20.41
N GLU A 12 14.76 15.99 -19.58
CA GLU A 12 15.10 14.66 -19.06
C GLU A 12 15.28 13.58 -20.15
N TRP A 13 14.71 13.78 -21.34
CA TRP A 13 14.80 12.80 -22.44
C TRP A 13 15.78 13.18 -23.54
N LEU A 14 16.34 14.40 -23.51
CA LEU A 14 17.17 14.94 -24.61
C LEU A 14 18.37 14.05 -24.95
N GLU A 15 19.09 13.56 -23.94
CA GLU A 15 20.29 12.75 -24.12
C GLU A 15 20.01 11.36 -24.72
N HIS A 16 18.75 10.93 -24.68
CA HIS A 16 18.32 9.64 -25.18
C HIS A 16 17.77 9.69 -26.60
N LEU A 17 17.65 10.89 -27.19
CA LEU A 17 17.00 11.11 -28.46
C LEU A 17 17.97 11.43 -29.58
N SER A 18 17.69 10.86 -30.74
CA SER A 18 18.31 11.22 -32.01
C SER A 18 17.27 11.42 -33.08
N VAL A 19 17.50 12.39 -33.95
CA VAL A 19 16.71 12.57 -35.16
C VAL A 19 17.38 11.81 -36.28
N VAL A 20 16.63 10.95 -36.95
CA VAL A 20 17.10 10.13 -38.06
C VAL A 20 16.37 10.54 -39.32
N LEU A 21 17.13 10.71 -40.39
CA LEU A 21 16.66 10.95 -41.74
C LEU A 21 16.85 9.66 -42.55
N VAL A 22 15.77 9.19 -43.15
CA VAL A 22 15.73 8.04 -44.04
C VAL A 22 15.09 8.44 -45.37
N SER A 23 15.50 7.80 -46.47
CA SER A 23 14.79 7.94 -47.74
C SER A 23 13.46 7.21 -47.69
N SER A 24 12.42 7.80 -48.26
CA SER A 24 11.12 7.12 -48.41
C SER A 24 11.20 5.88 -49.32
N GLU A 25 12.19 5.82 -50.21
CA GLU A 25 12.42 4.65 -51.07
C GLU A 25 13.12 3.49 -50.33
N THR A 26 13.91 3.81 -49.30
CA THR A 26 14.69 2.84 -48.51
C THR A 26 14.58 3.16 -47.01
N PRO A 27 13.38 3.01 -46.42
CA PRO A 27 13.10 3.47 -45.05
C PRO A 27 13.85 2.67 -43.97
N ASP A 28 14.36 1.48 -44.31
CA ASP A 28 15.09 0.62 -43.39
C ASP A 28 16.55 1.07 -43.16
N MET A 29 17.07 1.97 -43.99
CA MET A 29 18.48 2.39 -43.94
C MET A 29 18.58 3.89 -43.67
N ALA A 30 19.08 4.24 -42.48
CA ALA A 30 19.35 5.62 -42.09
C ALA A 30 20.37 6.26 -43.05
N GLU A 31 19.99 7.37 -43.68
CA GLU A 31 20.92 8.18 -44.48
C GLU A 31 21.76 9.08 -43.59
N LYS A 32 21.11 9.77 -42.65
CA LYS A 32 21.76 10.66 -41.70
C LYS A 32 21.11 10.52 -40.33
N SER A 33 21.90 10.67 -39.29
CA SER A 33 21.40 10.73 -37.91
C SER A 33 22.12 11.83 -37.15
N MET A 34 21.43 12.44 -36.20
CA MET A 34 22.05 13.38 -35.27
C MET A 34 21.44 13.28 -33.87
N PRO A 35 22.27 13.33 -32.81
CA PRO A 35 21.77 13.44 -31.45
C PRO A 35 21.06 14.78 -31.26
N LEU A 36 19.98 14.79 -30.49
CA LEU A 36 19.26 16.01 -30.18
C LEU A 36 20.02 16.79 -29.10
N SER A 37 20.37 18.03 -29.40
CA SER A 37 21.07 18.91 -28.45
C SER A 37 20.10 19.76 -27.62
N TYR A 38 20.59 20.49 -26.61
CA TYR A 38 19.79 21.40 -25.78
C TYR A 38 19.02 22.47 -26.55
N SER A 39 19.45 22.81 -27.78
CA SER A 39 18.71 23.73 -28.65
C SER A 39 17.39 23.15 -29.15
N ARG A 40 17.24 21.81 -29.09
CA ARG A 40 16.11 21.04 -29.62
C ARG A 40 15.90 21.23 -31.12
N LEU A 41 16.94 21.70 -31.82
CA LEU A 41 16.96 21.92 -33.25
C LEU A 41 17.67 20.78 -33.95
N PHE A 42 17.17 20.42 -35.13
CA PHE A 42 17.87 19.55 -36.06
C PHE A 42 17.97 20.23 -37.43
N HIS A 43 19.05 19.90 -38.15
CA HIS A 43 19.28 20.43 -39.48
C HIS A 43 20.10 19.45 -40.32
N PHE A 44 19.47 18.89 -41.34
CA PHE A 44 20.12 18.06 -42.35
C PHE A 44 20.39 18.91 -43.59
N SER A 45 21.65 19.14 -43.91
CA SER A 45 22.07 19.86 -45.11
C SER A 45 22.45 18.93 -46.25
N GLU A 46 22.59 19.48 -47.46
CA GLU A 46 23.17 18.78 -48.61
C GLU A 46 22.41 17.49 -49.00
N LEU A 47 21.08 17.55 -48.94
CA LEU A 47 20.23 16.43 -49.34
C LEU A 47 19.86 16.53 -50.83
N PRO A 48 19.89 15.43 -51.60
CA PRO A 48 19.33 15.42 -52.94
C PRO A 48 17.81 15.69 -52.90
N PHE A 49 17.24 16.15 -54.01
CA PHE A 49 15.78 16.32 -54.08
C PHE A 49 15.11 14.96 -54.08
N GLY A 50 14.04 14.83 -53.31
CA GLY A 50 13.39 13.53 -53.11
C GLY A 50 12.41 13.54 -51.95
N LYS A 51 11.90 12.35 -51.62
CA LYS A 51 11.01 12.14 -50.47
C LYS A 51 11.80 11.52 -49.33
N TYR A 52 11.67 12.13 -48.17
CA TYR A 52 12.34 11.73 -46.96
C TYR A 52 11.34 11.48 -45.86
N ILE A 53 11.80 10.69 -44.90
CA ILE A 53 11.13 10.45 -43.65
C ILE A 53 12.07 10.94 -42.54
N VAL A 54 11.56 11.81 -41.67
CA VAL A 54 12.25 12.26 -40.47
C VAL A 54 11.61 11.57 -39.27
N ARG A 55 12.40 10.75 -38.57
CA ARG A 55 11.96 9.95 -37.42
C ARG A 55 12.70 10.34 -36.15
N LEU A 56 11.98 10.37 -35.03
CA LEU A 56 12.59 10.39 -33.71
C LEU A 56 12.96 8.98 -33.26
N GLU A 57 14.23 8.75 -32.99
CA GLU A 57 14.71 7.54 -32.36
C GLU A 57 15.04 7.79 -30.89
N CYS A 58 14.71 6.80 -30.07
CA CYS A 58 14.94 6.85 -28.63
C CYS A 58 15.71 5.61 -28.21
N SER A 59 16.78 5.83 -27.44
CA SER A 59 17.63 4.77 -26.89
C SER A 59 17.08 4.14 -25.61
N LEU A 60 15.99 4.66 -25.05
CA LEU A 60 15.34 4.11 -23.86
C LEU A 60 14.80 2.70 -24.13
N SER A 61 14.89 1.85 -23.11
CA SER A 61 14.32 0.51 -23.21
C SER A 61 12.79 0.55 -23.19
N GLN A 62 12.15 0.03 -24.24
CA GLN A 62 10.70 -0.20 -24.30
C GLN A 62 10.17 -1.15 -23.21
N ARG A 63 11.07 -1.83 -22.48
CA ARG A 63 10.68 -2.62 -21.30
C ARG A 63 10.29 -1.71 -20.14
N SER A 64 11.08 -0.66 -19.90
CA SER A 64 10.95 0.25 -18.76
C SER A 64 10.18 1.53 -19.08
N TYR A 65 10.00 1.85 -20.36
CA TYR A 65 9.33 3.07 -20.82
C TYR A 65 8.30 2.76 -21.89
N ILE A 66 7.22 3.52 -21.88
CA ILE A 66 6.26 3.61 -22.98
C ILE A 66 6.51 4.97 -23.61
N TYR A 67 6.86 4.99 -24.88
CA TYR A 67 7.13 6.22 -25.61
C TYR A 67 6.61 6.10 -27.04
N ASP A 68 6.27 7.25 -27.62
CA ASP A 68 5.87 7.36 -29.02
C ASP A 68 7.05 7.89 -29.86
N GLN A 69 7.22 7.31 -31.04
CA GLN A 69 8.25 7.73 -32.00
C GLN A 69 7.56 8.44 -33.16
N GLU A 70 7.50 9.78 -33.06
CA GLU A 70 6.91 10.55 -34.14
C GLU A 70 7.76 10.48 -35.41
N GLU A 71 7.08 10.35 -36.53
CA GLU A 71 7.66 10.29 -37.87
C GLU A 71 6.91 11.26 -38.78
N LYS A 72 7.65 11.99 -39.61
CA LYS A 72 7.11 12.92 -40.61
C LYS A 72 7.69 12.66 -41.99
N GLU A 73 6.80 12.41 -42.94
CA GLU A 73 7.13 12.39 -44.36
C GLU A 73 7.26 13.82 -44.91
N VAL A 74 8.28 14.03 -45.75
CA VAL A 74 8.56 15.33 -46.34
C VAL A 74 9.09 15.19 -47.76
N ALA A 75 8.53 15.98 -48.67
CA ALA A 75 9.04 16.11 -50.02
C ALA A 75 9.99 17.31 -50.11
N LEU A 76 11.27 17.05 -50.36
CA LEU A 76 12.28 18.07 -50.60
C LEU A 76 12.25 18.47 -52.08
N GLU A 77 11.34 19.36 -52.42
CA GLU A 77 11.20 19.92 -53.79
C GLU A 77 11.94 21.25 -53.95
N GLY A 78 12.31 21.90 -52.85
CA GLY A 78 12.94 23.22 -52.81
C GLY A 78 14.31 23.24 -52.13
N PRO A 79 14.97 24.41 -52.09
CA PRO A 79 16.28 24.55 -51.47
C PRO A 79 16.25 24.29 -49.96
N HIS A 80 15.13 24.60 -49.30
CA HIS A 80 14.96 24.42 -47.87
C HIS A 80 13.52 24.02 -47.54
N VAL A 81 13.36 23.09 -46.60
CA VAL A 81 12.08 22.72 -46.01
C VAL A 81 12.20 22.80 -44.49
N HIS A 82 11.28 23.53 -43.87
CA HIS A 82 11.16 23.57 -42.42
C HIS A 82 9.98 22.71 -41.98
N LEU A 83 10.24 21.74 -41.12
CA LEU A 83 9.24 20.86 -40.56
C LEU A 83 8.56 21.51 -39.36
N GLU A 84 7.26 21.26 -39.24
CA GLU A 84 6.55 21.57 -38.01
C GLU A 84 7.19 20.83 -36.83
N PRO A 85 7.14 21.41 -35.62
CA PRO A 85 7.73 20.80 -34.44
C PRO A 85 7.31 19.33 -34.27
N MET A 86 8.27 18.45 -34.07
CA MET A 86 8.01 17.06 -33.69
C MET A 86 7.86 17.00 -32.18
N THR A 87 7.02 16.12 -31.68
CA THR A 87 6.73 15.93 -30.26
C THR A 87 7.29 14.59 -29.80
N PHE A 88 7.83 14.56 -28.58
CA PHE A 88 8.23 13.33 -27.94
C PHE A 88 7.65 13.26 -26.53
N THR A 89 7.00 12.14 -26.24
CA THR A 89 6.49 11.81 -24.92
C THR A 89 7.01 10.44 -24.51
N ALA A 90 7.51 10.36 -23.28
CA ALA A 90 7.89 9.12 -22.65
C ALA A 90 7.33 9.07 -21.24
N GLU A 91 6.77 7.92 -20.89
CA GLU A 91 6.29 7.63 -19.55
C GLU A 91 7.03 6.40 -19.04
N MET A 92 7.56 6.48 -17.82
CA MET A 92 8.13 5.30 -17.17
C MET A 92 7.00 4.29 -16.99
N ARG A 93 7.20 3.08 -17.51
CA ARG A 93 6.32 1.96 -17.20
C ARG A 93 6.46 1.73 -15.71
N SER A 94 5.51 2.27 -14.96
CA SER A 94 5.40 1.98 -13.55
C SER A 94 5.05 0.51 -13.50
N ASP A 95 6.03 -0.32 -13.18
CA ASP A 95 5.83 -1.66 -12.65
C ASP A 95 5.14 -1.52 -11.28
N LYS A 96 3.97 -0.88 -11.23
CA LYS A 96 2.90 -1.36 -10.36
C LYS A 96 2.57 -2.72 -10.92
N ASN A 97 3.40 -3.71 -10.61
CA ASN A 97 2.92 -5.08 -10.48
C ASN A 97 1.59 -4.98 -9.74
N PRO A 98 0.43 -5.26 -10.36
CA PRO A 98 -0.77 -5.53 -9.58
C PRO A 98 -0.60 -6.79 -8.71
N ASP A 99 0.51 -7.51 -8.87
CA ASP A 99 0.82 -8.77 -8.19
C ASP A 99 2.01 -8.68 -7.21
N PHE A 100 2.49 -7.48 -6.85
CA PHE A 100 3.25 -7.37 -5.61
C PHE A 100 2.19 -7.37 -4.51
N GLN A 101 1.70 -8.57 -4.20
CA GLN A 101 1.24 -8.88 -2.87
C GLN A 101 2.35 -8.40 -1.93
N GLN A 102 2.24 -7.15 -1.48
CA GLN A 102 2.62 -6.78 -0.13
C GLN A 102 2.10 -7.96 0.67
N SER A 103 3.02 -8.84 1.11
CA SER A 103 2.67 -10.02 1.87
C SER A 103 1.96 -9.46 3.08
N SER A 104 0.64 -9.41 2.97
CA SER A 104 -0.18 -8.73 3.92
C SER A 104 0.04 -9.54 5.17
N MET A 105 0.71 -8.96 6.15
CA MET A 105 0.88 -9.62 7.43
C MET A 105 -0.47 -9.68 8.15
N ALA A 106 -1.55 -9.11 7.58
CA ALA A 106 -2.90 -9.17 8.12
C ALA A 106 -3.32 -10.61 8.49
N PRO A 107 -3.26 -11.63 7.62
CA PRO A 107 -3.54 -13.02 8.01
C PRO A 107 -2.69 -13.50 9.20
N VAL A 108 -1.40 -13.15 9.26
CA VAL A 108 -0.52 -13.54 10.37
C VAL A 108 -0.87 -12.81 11.68
N ILE A 109 -1.23 -11.54 11.59
CA ILE A 109 -1.65 -10.73 12.73
C ILE A 109 -3.00 -11.25 13.26
N PHE A 110 -3.95 -11.54 12.38
CA PHE A 110 -5.26 -12.08 12.74
C PHE A 110 -5.15 -13.46 13.38
N THR A 111 -4.26 -14.33 12.91
CA THR A 111 -4.04 -15.64 13.54
C THR A 111 -3.42 -15.51 14.92
N LEU A 112 -2.40 -14.67 15.09
CA LEU A 112 -1.79 -14.43 16.40
C LEU A 112 -2.77 -13.84 17.42
N ILE A 113 -3.59 -12.88 17.01
CA ILE A 113 -4.64 -12.30 17.87
C ILE A 113 -5.68 -13.37 18.25
N SER A 114 -6.11 -14.18 17.28
CA SER A 114 -7.11 -15.23 17.53
C SER A 114 -6.60 -16.28 18.51
N VAL A 115 -5.34 -16.73 18.34
CA VAL A 115 -4.71 -17.69 19.26
C VAL A 115 -4.55 -17.09 20.66
N ALA A 116 -4.12 -15.83 20.76
CA ALA A 116 -4.00 -15.14 22.04
C ALA A 116 -5.36 -15.00 22.74
N CYS A 117 -6.42 -14.65 22.00
CA CYS A 117 -7.78 -14.55 22.53
C CYS A 117 -8.31 -15.89 23.06
N ILE A 118 -8.10 -16.99 22.32
CA ILE A 118 -8.53 -18.33 22.78
C ILE A 118 -7.80 -18.71 24.07
N ALA A 119 -6.49 -18.51 24.13
CA ALA A 119 -5.71 -18.79 25.34
C ALA A 119 -6.16 -17.92 26.54
N TYR A 120 -6.48 -16.64 26.30
CA TYR A 120 -6.99 -15.76 27.35
C TYR A 120 -8.40 -16.12 27.82
N LEU A 121 -9.26 -16.64 26.94
CA LEU A 121 -10.60 -17.05 27.29
C LEU A 121 -10.61 -18.27 28.22
N ASP A 122 -9.69 -19.22 28.05
CA ASP A 122 -9.54 -20.36 28.97
C ASP A 122 -9.13 -19.89 30.38
N GLN A 123 -8.18 -18.96 30.46
CA GLN A 123 -7.75 -18.39 31.74
C GLN A 123 -8.87 -17.56 32.42
N ILE A 124 -9.66 -16.81 31.66
CA ILE A 124 -10.82 -16.07 32.18
C ILE A 124 -11.92 -17.02 32.66
N ARG A 125 -12.12 -18.15 31.97
CA ARG A 125 -13.13 -19.16 32.35
C ARG A 125 -12.80 -19.79 33.71
N GLU A 126 -11.53 -20.13 33.95
CA GLU A 126 -11.08 -20.64 35.25
C GLU A 126 -11.21 -19.60 36.37
N TRP A 127 -10.86 -18.34 36.08
CA TRP A 127 -11.03 -17.26 37.04
C TRP A 127 -12.51 -17.01 37.40
N ARG A 128 -13.40 -17.08 36.40
CA ARG A 128 -14.85 -16.96 36.61
C ARG A 128 -15.44 -18.12 37.42
N SER A 129 -15.02 -19.36 37.19
CA SER A 129 -15.50 -20.50 37.98
C SER A 129 -15.01 -20.45 39.43
N GLY A 130 -13.76 -20.02 39.64
CA GLY A 130 -13.18 -19.79 40.97
C GLY A 130 -13.94 -18.71 41.75
N MET A 131 -14.23 -17.57 41.13
CA MET A 131 -14.98 -16.49 41.79
C MET A 131 -16.42 -16.88 42.13
N ALA A 132 -17.11 -17.59 41.23
CA ALA A 132 -18.46 -18.07 41.51
C ALA A 132 -18.49 -19.05 42.70
N GLY A 133 -17.47 -19.91 42.82
CA GLY A 133 -17.31 -20.79 43.98
C GLY A 133 -17.04 -20.04 45.29
N MET A 134 -16.23 -18.97 45.24
CA MET A 134 -15.93 -18.15 46.42
C MET A 134 -17.14 -17.32 46.89
N LEU A 135 -17.96 -16.82 45.96
CA LEU A 135 -19.18 -16.09 46.29
C LEU A 135 -20.21 -17.00 46.96
N LYS A 136 -20.42 -18.20 46.41
CA LYS A 136 -21.31 -19.20 47.01
C LYS A 136 -20.82 -19.65 48.39
N LYS A 137 -19.51 -19.83 48.56
CA LYS A 137 -18.91 -20.17 49.85
C LYS A 137 -19.06 -19.04 50.88
N LYS A 138 -19.01 -17.77 50.46
CA LYS A 138 -19.28 -16.62 51.35
C LYS A 138 -20.74 -16.52 51.76
N GLU A 139 -21.66 -16.88 50.87
CA GLU A 139 -23.09 -16.92 51.15
C GLU A 139 -23.42 -18.04 52.15
N GLU A 140 -22.86 -19.24 51.96
CA GLU A 140 -22.98 -20.35 52.90
C GLU A 140 -22.31 -20.06 54.26
N LEU A 141 -21.17 -19.34 54.27
CA LEU A 141 -20.50 -18.86 55.50
C LEU A 141 -21.25 -17.74 56.25
N SER A 142 -22.10 -16.99 55.54
CA SER A 142 -23.01 -16.04 56.18
C SER A 142 -24.19 -16.80 56.80
N GLU A 143 -24.79 -17.74 56.07
CA GLU A 143 -26.00 -18.44 56.49
C GLU A 143 -25.78 -19.39 57.70
N ASN A 144 -24.60 -20.01 57.81
CA ASN A 144 -24.24 -20.84 58.96
C ASN A 144 -23.84 -20.04 60.21
N GLU A 145 -23.37 -18.79 60.06
CA GLU A 145 -23.08 -17.90 61.19
C GLU A 145 -24.38 -17.41 61.87
N TRP A 146 -25.43 -17.16 61.08
CA TRP A 146 -26.77 -16.81 61.59
C TRP A 146 -27.45 -17.97 62.34
N THR A 147 -27.30 -19.21 61.88
CA THR A 147 -27.93 -20.39 62.51
C THR A 147 -27.18 -20.91 63.74
N SER A 148 -25.86 -20.67 63.84
CA SER A 148 -25.08 -21.01 65.03
C SER A 148 -25.42 -20.10 66.22
N ASN A 149 -25.62 -18.80 65.96
CA ASN A 149 -25.90 -17.81 67.00
C ASN A 149 -27.34 -17.92 67.58
N THR A 150 -28.28 -18.49 66.84
CA THR A 150 -29.66 -18.73 67.31
C THR A 150 -29.78 -19.92 68.28
N ASN A 151 -28.96 -20.96 68.10
CA ASN A 151 -28.98 -22.14 68.96
C ASN A 151 -28.24 -21.92 70.30
N ALA A 152 -27.30 -20.97 70.36
CA ALA A 152 -26.60 -20.60 71.60
C ALA A 152 -27.53 -19.96 72.65
N HIS A 153 -28.68 -19.40 72.25
CA HIS A 153 -29.62 -18.76 73.16
C HIS A 153 -30.65 -19.71 73.82
N GLN A 154 -30.69 -21.00 73.47
CA GLN A 154 -31.66 -21.96 74.04
C GLN A 154 -31.11 -22.88 75.14
N ALA A 155 -29.82 -22.80 75.49
CA ALA A 155 -29.26 -23.57 76.59
C ALA A 155 -29.13 -22.72 77.88
N ALA A 156 -30.25 -22.54 78.60
CA ALA A 156 -30.22 -22.02 79.98
C ALA A 156 -30.99 -22.95 80.96
N PRO A 157 -30.37 -23.35 82.09
CA PRO A 157 -30.89 -24.36 83.01
C PRO A 157 -31.99 -23.87 83.97
N LYS A 158 -32.85 -24.80 84.37
CA LYS A 158 -33.97 -24.64 85.34
C LYS A 158 -33.54 -23.94 86.64
N ALA A 159 -34.26 -22.89 87.02
CA ALA A 159 -34.09 -22.16 88.27
C ALA A 159 -34.67 -22.92 89.50
N PRO A 160 -34.04 -22.82 90.70
CA PRO A 160 -34.59 -23.37 91.93
C PRO A 160 -35.57 -22.39 92.63
N ARG A 161 -36.63 -22.96 93.22
CA ARG A 161 -37.64 -22.25 94.05
C ARG A 161 -37.05 -21.82 95.41
N LYS A 162 -37.28 -20.56 95.81
CA LYS A 162 -36.99 -20.02 97.16
C LYS A 162 -38.05 -20.44 98.20
N PRO A 163 -37.70 -20.66 99.47
CA PRO A 163 -38.67 -20.85 100.55
C PRO A 163 -39.11 -19.52 101.19
N GLY A 164 -40.38 -19.49 101.62
CA GLY A 164 -41.06 -18.35 102.22
C GLY A 164 -40.61 -18.01 103.64
N SER A 165 -40.57 -16.70 103.92
CA SER A 165 -40.25 -16.08 105.20
C SER A 165 -41.48 -16.05 106.12
N LYS A 166 -41.27 -16.33 107.42
CA LYS A 166 -42.27 -16.32 108.49
C LYS A 166 -42.13 -15.04 109.36
N ARG A 167 -43.28 -14.35 109.52
CA ARG A 167 -43.95 -13.95 110.79
C ARG A 167 -43.45 -12.75 111.65
N ALA A 168 -44.49 -12.09 112.20
CA ALA A 168 -44.61 -11.24 113.41
C ALA A 168 -44.17 -9.78 113.28
N LYS A 169 -44.89 -8.78 113.81
CA LYS A 169 -45.79 -8.73 114.98
C LYS A 169 -47.14 -8.07 114.69
#